data_AF-G6C3W8-F1
#
_entry.id   AF-G6C3W8-F1
#
_cell.length_a   1.000
_cell.length_b   1.000
_cell.length_c   1.000
_cell.angle_alpha   90.00
_cell.angle_beta   90.00
_cell.angle_gamma   90.00
#
_symmetry.space_group_name_H-M   'P 1'
#
loop_
_entity.id
_entity.type
_entity.pdbx_description
1 polymer ?
#
loop_
_entity_poly.entity_id
_entity_poly.type
_entity_poly.pdbx_seq_one_letter_code
_entity_poly.pdbx_strand_id
1 'polypeptide(L)'
;MESYFEDKVAEYFKKIQEEETNNFYVALTRPKNNLVVIYNDRLFDEKPLENSILKDFFLCEIGEIYKKSEIIEEEVAEETLYNSSSYFLNTNSENEEVDSFEVNNSKFLLETEEKRMIGILVHYFFENLKYGSEDEVAFAKNLCYKKYLSYFGKKKLDEIFSKENIEMFLNKDKEIFSKKWDYIYNEYVLYDAIEKQEYRIDRLMIKDNEDGTGEIYIVDYKTGGKNENQLKTYVSVLKKTFKELKDYKIKTNFLEFDIF
;
A
#
# COMPACT_ATOMS: atom_id res chain seq x y z
N MET A 1 37.12 -34.13 -0.69
CA MET A 1 37.73 -32.83 -1.03
C MET A 1 36.78 -31.66 -0.73
N GLU A 2 35.66 -31.90 -0.04
CA GLU A 2 34.67 -30.87 0.31
C GLU A 2 34.86 -30.29 1.73
N SER A 3 35.46 -31.02 2.68
CA SER A 3 35.60 -30.56 4.08
C SER A 3 36.80 -29.66 4.39
N TYR A 4 37.59 -29.25 3.38
CA TYR A 4 38.81 -28.43 3.59
C TYR A 4 38.63 -26.96 3.20
N PHE A 5 37.48 -26.59 2.63
CA PHE A 5 37.19 -25.23 2.16
C PHE A 5 35.91 -24.64 2.75
N GLU A 6 35.19 -25.35 3.62
CA GLU A 6 33.94 -24.85 4.25
C GLU A 6 34.16 -23.50 4.93
N ASP A 7 35.24 -23.34 5.69
CA ASP A 7 35.56 -22.08 6.38
C ASP A 7 35.85 -20.93 5.40
N LYS A 8 36.56 -21.21 4.29
CA LYS A 8 36.86 -20.20 3.26
C LYS A 8 35.63 -19.82 2.45
N VAL A 9 34.75 -20.78 2.19
CA VAL A 9 33.47 -20.56 1.52
C VAL A 9 32.55 -19.74 2.42
N ALA A 10 32.47 -20.07 3.72
CA ALA A 10 31.71 -19.30 4.70
C ALA A 10 32.26 -17.86 4.87
N GLU A 11 33.58 -17.69 4.92
CA GLU A 11 34.21 -16.36 4.99
C GLU A 11 33.93 -15.53 3.72
N TYR A 12 33.95 -16.17 2.54
CA TYR A 12 33.58 -15.54 1.27
C TYR A 12 32.12 -15.10 1.24
N PHE A 13 31.18 -15.96 1.65
CA PHE A 13 29.75 -15.59 1.75
C PHE A 13 29.51 -14.47 2.76
N LYS A 14 30.18 -14.51 3.91
CA LYS A 14 30.08 -13.46 4.93
C LYS A 14 30.56 -12.12 4.37
N LYS A 15 31.68 -12.10 3.65
CA LYS A 15 32.19 -10.89 3.02
C LYS A 15 31.21 -10.31 1.99
N ILE A 16 30.58 -11.15 1.17
CA ILE A 16 29.55 -10.71 0.22
C ILE A 16 28.38 -10.05 0.96
N GLN A 17 27.88 -10.67 2.03
CA GLN A 17 26.77 -10.11 2.82
C GLN A 17 27.13 -8.77 3.48
N GLU A 18 28.35 -8.64 4.00
CA GLU A 18 28.85 -7.39 4.59
C GLU A 18 28.96 -6.28 3.53
N GLU A 19 29.45 -6.61 2.33
CA GLU A 19 29.54 -5.68 1.20
C GLU A 19 28.16 -5.25 0.69
N GLU A 20 27.22 -6.20 0.56
CA GLU A 20 25.83 -5.90 0.19
C GLU A 20 25.16 -5.00 1.23
N THR A 21 25.32 -5.30 2.52
CA THR A 21 24.78 -4.48 3.62
C THR A 21 25.31 -3.05 3.55
N ASN A 22 26.60 -2.88 3.29
CA ASN A 22 27.22 -1.57 3.17
C ASN A 22 26.71 -0.82 1.92
N ASN A 23 26.55 -1.51 0.80
CA ASN A 23 25.97 -0.93 -0.42
C ASN A 23 24.53 -0.44 -0.17
N PHE A 24 23.73 -1.21 0.55
CA PHE A 24 22.39 -0.80 0.97
C PHE A 24 22.41 0.41 1.89
N TYR A 25 23.26 0.41 2.92
CA TYR A 25 23.40 1.56 3.82
C TYR A 25 23.77 2.83 3.06
N VAL A 26 24.71 2.74 2.14
CA VAL A 26 25.11 3.83 1.26
C VAL A 26 23.97 4.30 0.37
N ALA A 27 23.25 3.36 -0.27
CA ALA A 27 22.12 3.66 -1.12
C ALA A 27 20.93 4.25 -0.35
N LEU A 28 20.78 3.96 0.94
CA LEU A 28 19.71 4.47 1.79
C LEU A 28 19.99 5.85 2.39
N THR A 29 21.26 6.17 2.62
CA THR A 29 21.66 7.41 3.31
C THR A 29 22.00 8.56 2.37
N ARG A 30 22.25 8.28 1.09
CA ARG A 30 22.58 9.30 0.07
C ARG A 30 21.42 9.91 -0.75
N PRO A 31 20.25 9.25 -0.95
CA PRO A 31 19.23 9.77 -1.83
C PRO A 31 18.53 10.95 -1.16
N LYS A 32 18.37 12.04 -1.92
CA LYS A 32 17.62 13.23 -1.47
C LYS A 32 16.10 13.10 -1.69
N ASN A 33 15.69 12.18 -2.56
CA ASN A 33 14.32 11.89 -2.97
C ASN A 33 14.04 10.37 -2.87
N ASN A 34 12.91 9.89 -3.41
CA ASN A 34 12.54 8.47 -3.44
C ASN A 34 13.67 7.56 -3.96
N LEU A 35 13.93 6.47 -3.24
CA LEU A 35 14.90 5.43 -3.61
C LEU A 35 14.18 4.25 -4.26
N VAL A 36 14.57 3.90 -5.48
CA VAL A 36 14.15 2.65 -6.13
C VAL A 36 15.34 1.69 -6.09
N VAL A 37 15.15 0.54 -5.43
CA VAL A 37 16.14 -0.53 -5.37
C VAL A 37 15.74 -1.61 -6.36
N ILE A 38 16.61 -1.89 -7.33
CA ILE A 38 16.47 -3.04 -8.22
C ILE A 38 17.42 -4.13 -7.72
N TYR A 39 16.85 -5.18 -7.16
CA TYR A 39 17.59 -6.35 -6.70
C TYR A 39 17.52 -7.44 -7.78
N ASN A 40 18.68 -7.86 -8.28
CA ASN A 40 18.78 -8.99 -9.19
C ASN A 40 19.34 -10.17 -8.41
N ASP A 41 18.54 -11.23 -8.29
CA ASP A 41 18.98 -12.42 -7.57
C ASP A 41 20.02 -13.17 -8.40
N ARG A 42 21.26 -13.14 -7.93
CA ARG A 42 22.39 -13.84 -8.56
C ARG A 42 22.54 -15.27 -8.06
N LEU A 43 21.73 -15.69 -7.09
CA LEU A 43 21.93 -16.94 -6.36
C LEU A 43 20.75 -17.91 -6.49
N PHE A 44 20.03 -17.91 -7.61
CA PHE A 44 19.05 -18.95 -7.99
C PHE A 44 18.14 -19.43 -6.83
N ASP A 45 17.78 -18.56 -5.89
CA ASP A 45 16.90 -18.94 -4.79
C ASP A 45 15.46 -18.82 -5.28
N GLU A 46 14.62 -19.81 -4.95
CA GLU A 46 13.24 -19.81 -5.42
C GLU A 46 12.43 -18.59 -4.90
N LYS A 47 12.90 -17.94 -3.82
CA LYS A 47 12.27 -16.76 -3.18
C LYS A 47 13.27 -15.87 -2.41
N PRO A 48 14.14 -15.10 -3.10
CA PRO A 48 15.25 -14.37 -2.48
C PRO A 48 14.79 -13.29 -1.47
N LEU A 49 13.67 -12.60 -1.75
CA LEU A 49 13.14 -11.57 -0.86
C LEU A 49 12.46 -12.15 0.39
N GLU A 50 12.01 -13.42 0.37
CA GLU A 50 11.33 -13.98 1.53
C GLU A 50 12.28 -14.24 2.70
N ASN A 51 13.54 -14.53 2.39
CA ASN A 51 14.63 -14.82 3.34
C ASN A 51 15.64 -13.67 3.47
N SER A 52 15.44 -12.56 2.75
CA SER A 52 16.34 -11.42 2.79
C SER A 52 16.14 -10.58 4.05
N ILE A 53 17.25 -10.13 4.63
CA ILE A 53 17.32 -9.10 5.68
C ILE A 53 16.52 -7.85 5.30
N LEU A 54 16.29 -7.60 4.00
CA LEU A 54 15.55 -6.45 3.47
C LEU A 54 14.08 -6.37 3.96
N LYS A 55 13.45 -7.50 4.30
CA LYS A 55 12.08 -7.50 4.85
C LYS A 55 11.94 -6.74 6.16
N ASP A 56 12.97 -6.77 7.00
CA ASP A 56 12.94 -6.12 8.30
C ASP A 56 13.13 -4.59 8.19
N PHE A 57 13.70 -4.13 7.07
CA PHE A 57 14.01 -2.72 6.85
C PHE A 57 12.90 -1.95 6.12
N PHE A 58 12.05 -2.60 5.32
CA PHE A 58 11.02 -1.92 4.53
C PHE A 58 9.64 -2.56 4.63
N LEU A 59 8.61 -1.74 4.85
CA LEU A 59 7.26 -2.01 4.34
C LEU A 59 7.29 -1.78 2.82
N CYS A 60 7.87 -2.71 2.06
CA CYS A 60 8.00 -2.60 0.61
C CYS A 60 6.84 -3.28 -0.15
N GLU A 61 6.34 -2.62 -1.20
CA GLU A 61 5.57 -3.31 -2.25
C GLU A 61 6.54 -3.94 -3.25
N ILE A 62 6.46 -5.26 -3.40
CA ILE A 62 7.27 -6.01 -4.34
C ILE A 62 6.58 -5.98 -5.71
N GLY A 63 7.33 -5.62 -6.75
CA GLY A 63 6.88 -5.71 -8.14
C GLY A 63 7.90 -6.49 -8.99
N GLU A 64 7.41 -7.14 -10.04
CA GLU A 64 8.26 -7.83 -11.02
C GLU A 64 8.55 -6.92 -12.21
N ILE A 65 9.80 -6.90 -12.68
CA ILE A 65 10.22 -6.16 -13.88
C ILE A 65 10.60 -7.18 -14.94
N TYR A 66 9.94 -7.14 -16.10
CA TYR A 66 10.27 -7.99 -17.24
C TYR A 66 11.11 -7.21 -18.25
N LYS A 67 12.27 -7.77 -18.65
CA LYS A 67 13.04 -7.24 -19.79
C LYS A 67 12.32 -7.64 -21.08
N LYS A 68 12.07 -6.68 -21.97
CA LYS A 68 11.58 -6.96 -23.33
C LYS A 68 12.72 -7.62 -24.10
N SER A 69 12.56 -8.87 -24.49
CA SER A 69 13.62 -9.66 -25.13
C SER A 69 13.82 -9.24 -26.59
N GLU A 70 14.77 -8.36 -26.86
CA GLU A 70 15.49 -8.33 -28.13
C GLU A 70 16.78 -9.14 -27.98
N ILE A 71 16.88 -10.20 -28.77
CA ILE A 71 18.06 -11.06 -28.84
C ILE A 71 19.07 -10.34 -29.73
N ILE A 72 20.10 -9.76 -29.13
CA ILE A 72 21.32 -9.36 -29.83
C ILE A 72 22.40 -10.32 -29.34
N GLU A 73 22.90 -11.15 -30.25
CA GLU A 73 24.08 -11.97 -30.03
C GLU A 73 25.28 -11.03 -29.90
N GLU A 74 25.87 -10.92 -28.71
CA GLU A 74 27.18 -10.28 -28.54
C GLU A 74 28.16 -11.24 -27.87
N GLU A 75 29.37 -11.23 -28.43
CA GLU A 75 30.49 -12.11 -28.14
C GLU A 75 30.96 -12.00 -26.68
N VAL A 76 31.43 -13.13 -26.16
CA VAL A 76 31.98 -13.30 -24.82
C VAL A 76 33.21 -12.40 -24.65
N ALA A 77 33.07 -11.31 -23.89
CA ALA A 77 34.19 -10.51 -23.40
C ALA A 77 34.60 -10.96 -21.98
N GLU A 78 35.91 -11.05 -21.79
CA GLU A 78 36.62 -11.65 -20.66
C GLU A 78 36.31 -11.02 -19.28
N GLU A 79 36.52 -11.86 -18.26
CA GLU A 79 36.49 -11.56 -16.83
C GLU A 79 37.14 -10.21 -16.49
N THR A 80 36.36 -9.28 -15.93
CA THR A 80 36.94 -8.12 -15.22
C THR A 80 36.29 -7.93 -13.85
N LEU A 81 37.17 -7.65 -12.89
CA LEU A 81 36.96 -7.49 -11.45
C LEU A 81 35.61 -6.87 -11.06
N TYR A 82 34.96 -7.50 -10.07
CA TYR A 82 33.83 -6.96 -9.33
C TYR A 82 34.19 -5.62 -8.66
N ASN A 83 33.87 -4.52 -9.34
CA ASN A 83 33.89 -3.18 -8.81
C ASN A 83 32.44 -2.68 -8.77
N SER A 84 31.95 -2.32 -7.58
CA SER A 84 30.61 -1.76 -7.35
C SER A 84 30.35 -0.40 -8.03
N SER A 85 31.36 0.18 -8.69
CA SER A 85 31.23 1.39 -9.51
C SER A 85 30.24 1.23 -10.66
N SER A 86 30.01 0.02 -11.17
CA SER A 86 29.05 -0.21 -12.27
C SER A 86 27.58 -0.12 -11.84
N TYR A 87 27.27 -0.22 -10.55
CA TYR A 87 25.89 -0.03 -10.04
C TYR A 87 25.53 1.42 -9.77
N PHE A 88 26.52 2.30 -9.70
CA PHE A 88 26.30 3.73 -9.71
C PHE A 88 26.46 4.20 -11.15
N LEU A 89 25.34 4.25 -11.89
CA LEU A 89 25.30 4.90 -13.20
C LEU A 89 25.85 6.32 -13.04
N ASN A 90 27.11 6.51 -13.42
CA ASN A 90 27.71 7.81 -13.56
C ASN A 90 27.02 8.39 -14.80
N THR A 91 26.19 9.42 -14.63
CA THR A 91 25.35 10.02 -15.69
C THR A 91 26.15 10.75 -16.78
N ASN A 92 27.41 10.40 -16.98
CA ASN A 92 28.37 11.12 -17.82
C ASN A 92 29.02 10.24 -18.91
N SER A 93 28.40 9.13 -19.32
CA SER A 93 28.76 8.45 -20.56
C SER A 93 27.58 8.45 -21.51
N GLU A 94 27.78 9.11 -22.65
CA GLU A 94 26.85 9.17 -23.77
C GLU A 94 26.50 7.76 -24.25
N ASN A 95 25.19 7.47 -24.29
CA ASN A 95 24.52 6.49 -25.16
C ASN A 95 25.01 5.02 -25.11
N GLU A 96 24.59 4.30 -24.07
CA GLU A 96 24.10 2.92 -24.23
C GLU A 96 22.67 2.88 -23.68
N GLU A 97 21.74 2.39 -24.50
CA GLU A 97 20.29 2.53 -24.35
C GLU A 97 19.77 1.88 -23.06
N VAL A 98 19.59 2.68 -22.00
CA VAL A 98 18.76 2.35 -20.82
C VAL A 98 17.25 2.49 -21.16
N ASP A 99 16.88 2.42 -22.45
CA ASP A 99 15.56 2.77 -22.97
C ASP A 99 14.58 1.60 -23.09
N SER A 100 14.84 0.44 -22.45
CA SER A 100 13.94 -0.74 -22.56
C SER A 100 13.32 -1.24 -21.26
N PHE A 101 13.42 -0.49 -20.16
CA PHE A 101 12.61 -0.75 -18.97
C PHE A 101 11.39 0.17 -18.99
N GLU A 102 10.23 -0.38 -19.32
CA GLU A 102 8.95 0.31 -19.20
C GLU A 102 8.55 0.36 -17.70
N VAL A 103 9.32 1.10 -16.92
CA VAL A 103 8.92 1.48 -15.57
C VAL A 103 7.70 2.38 -15.74
N ASN A 104 6.57 2.00 -15.15
CA ASN A 104 5.40 2.87 -15.14
C ASN A 104 5.72 4.12 -14.30
N ASN A 105 6.34 5.12 -14.95
CA ASN A 105 6.86 6.32 -14.31
C ASN A 105 5.76 7.06 -13.55
N SER A 106 4.49 6.94 -13.98
CA SER A 106 3.34 7.56 -13.30
C SER A 106 3.02 6.93 -11.93
N LYS A 107 3.35 5.66 -11.72
CA LYS A 107 3.05 4.92 -10.48
C LYS A 107 3.97 5.32 -9.32
N PHE A 108 5.19 5.79 -9.62
CA PHE A 108 6.23 6.04 -8.62
C PHE A 108 6.59 7.52 -8.44
N LEU A 109 5.75 8.43 -8.96
CA LEU A 109 5.91 9.87 -8.72
C LEU A 109 5.64 10.19 -7.25
N LEU A 110 6.42 11.14 -6.71
CA LEU A 110 6.20 11.69 -5.37
C LEU A 110 4.75 12.15 -5.18
N GLU A 111 4.15 12.78 -6.19
CA GLU A 111 2.75 13.23 -6.17
C GLU A 111 1.76 12.07 -6.04
N THR A 112 2.03 10.93 -6.70
CA THR A 112 1.16 9.76 -6.65
C THR A 112 1.20 9.11 -5.26
N GLU A 113 2.40 8.96 -4.70
CA GLU A 113 2.60 8.45 -3.34
C GLU A 113 2.02 9.38 -2.28
N GLU A 114 2.17 10.69 -2.47
CA GLU A 114 1.58 11.71 -1.61
C GLU A 114 0.05 11.64 -1.61
N LYS A 115 -0.57 11.52 -2.79
CA LYS A 115 -2.02 11.31 -2.94
C LYS A 115 -2.49 10.01 -2.28
N ARG A 116 -1.76 8.92 -2.50
CA ARG A 116 -2.03 7.61 -1.89
C ARG A 116 -1.99 7.69 -0.37
N MET A 117 -0.96 8.33 0.18
CA MET A 117 -0.78 8.48 1.63
C MET A 117 -1.85 9.39 2.24
N ILE A 118 -2.29 10.43 1.54
CA ILE A 118 -3.44 11.24 1.97
C ILE A 118 -4.71 10.39 2.00
N GLY A 119 -4.93 9.53 1.00
CA GLY A 119 -6.00 8.54 1.03
C GLY A 119 -5.96 7.67 2.29
N ILE A 120 -4.82 7.04 2.56
CA ILE A 120 -4.62 6.20 3.75
C ILE A 120 -4.90 6.98 5.06
N LEU A 121 -4.42 8.22 5.15
CA LEU A 121 -4.65 9.09 6.31
C LEU A 121 -6.15 9.36 6.53
N VAL A 122 -6.90 9.59 5.46
CA VAL A 122 -8.34 9.89 5.49
C VAL A 122 -9.15 8.64 5.85
N HIS A 123 -8.82 7.46 5.30
CA HIS A 123 -9.43 6.20 5.73
C HIS A 123 -9.21 5.96 7.22
N TYR A 124 -7.96 6.12 7.69
CA TYR A 124 -7.63 5.97 9.11
C TYR A 124 -8.38 6.96 10.00
N PHE A 125 -8.65 8.18 9.52
CA PHE A 125 -9.51 9.12 10.24
C PHE A 125 -10.94 8.58 10.38
N PHE A 126 -11.57 8.14 9.29
CA PHE A 126 -12.95 7.65 9.31
C PHE A 126 -13.12 6.32 10.08
N GLU A 127 -12.11 5.45 10.07
CA GLU A 127 -12.09 4.22 10.87
C GLU A 127 -12.36 4.49 12.36
N ASN A 128 -11.95 5.67 12.84
CA ASN A 128 -12.07 6.09 14.24
C ASN A 128 -13.34 6.89 14.55
N LEU A 129 -14.31 6.97 13.63
CA LEU A 129 -15.57 7.68 13.82
C LEU A 129 -16.77 6.73 13.79
N LYS A 130 -17.67 6.85 14.77
CA LYS A 130 -19.00 6.24 14.69
C LYS A 130 -20.06 7.27 14.36
N TYR A 131 -20.18 8.33 15.15
CA TYR A 131 -21.26 9.32 14.98
C TYR A 131 -20.76 10.70 14.55
N GLY A 132 -19.45 10.87 14.37
CA GLY A 132 -18.86 12.15 13.95
C GLY A 132 -19.04 13.26 14.99
N SER A 133 -19.13 12.89 16.28
CA SER A 133 -19.18 13.87 17.38
C SER A 133 -17.86 14.63 17.49
N GLU A 134 -17.90 15.83 18.07
CA GLU A 134 -16.70 16.68 18.23
C GLU A 134 -15.57 15.96 18.99
N ASP A 135 -15.92 15.17 20.01
CA ASP A 135 -14.96 14.38 20.78
C ASP A 135 -14.33 13.25 19.96
N GLU A 136 -15.13 12.51 19.17
CA GLU A 136 -14.62 11.48 18.25
C GLU A 136 -13.70 12.09 17.18
N VAL A 137 -14.08 13.25 16.63
CA VAL A 137 -13.29 13.97 15.63
C VAL A 137 -11.95 14.42 16.22
N ALA A 138 -11.95 14.98 17.43
CA ALA A 138 -10.74 15.39 18.12
C ALA A 138 -9.84 14.18 18.42
N PHE A 139 -10.42 13.06 18.85
CA PHE A 139 -9.71 11.82 19.11
C PHE A 139 -9.08 11.23 17.83
N ALA A 140 -9.87 11.09 16.76
CA ALA A 140 -9.42 10.59 15.47
C ALA A 140 -8.31 11.47 14.87
N LYS A 141 -8.47 12.81 14.94
CA LYS A 141 -7.42 13.75 14.52
C LYS A 141 -6.13 13.52 15.31
N ASN A 142 -6.20 13.38 16.63
CA ASN A 142 -5.01 13.11 17.45
C ASN A 142 -4.32 11.78 17.08
N LEU A 143 -5.08 10.73 16.75
CA LEU A 143 -4.52 9.46 16.27
C LEU A 143 -3.80 9.63 14.93
N CYS A 144 -4.41 10.36 13.99
CA CYS A 144 -3.79 10.69 12.70
C CYS A 144 -2.47 11.45 12.89
N TYR A 145 -2.44 12.44 13.79
CA TYR A 145 -1.22 13.20 14.10
C TYR A 145 -0.15 12.29 14.69
N LYS A 146 -0.50 11.48 15.69
CA LYS A 146 0.44 10.55 16.32
C LYS A 146 1.10 9.61 15.30
N LYS A 147 0.33 9.13 14.32
CA LYS A 147 0.78 8.12 13.35
C LYS A 147 1.49 8.71 12.14
N TYR A 148 1.07 9.87 11.63
CA TYR A 148 1.51 10.40 10.34
C TYR A 148 2.23 11.76 10.41
N LEU A 149 2.47 12.31 11.61
CA LEU A 149 3.19 13.59 11.76
C LEU A 149 4.60 13.58 11.17
N SER A 150 5.33 12.47 11.31
CA SER A 150 6.69 12.35 10.74
C SER A 150 6.69 12.36 9.21
N TYR A 151 5.61 11.90 8.58
CA TYR A 151 5.50 11.81 7.13
C TYR A 151 5.05 13.13 6.51
N PHE A 152 3.95 13.72 7.00
CA PHE A 152 3.37 14.94 6.40
C PHE A 152 3.88 16.25 7.01
N GLY A 153 4.34 16.21 8.26
CA GLY A 153 4.58 17.41 9.05
C GLY A 153 3.29 18.09 9.54
N LYS A 154 3.42 18.94 10.55
CA LYS A 154 2.29 19.58 11.23
C LYS A 154 1.46 20.45 10.28
N LYS A 155 2.12 21.31 9.50
CA LYS A 155 1.46 22.28 8.60
C LYS A 155 0.46 21.59 7.66
N LYS A 156 0.89 20.49 7.03
CA LYS A 156 0.07 19.77 6.06
C LYS A 156 -1.06 18.99 6.72
N LEU A 157 -0.84 18.40 7.91
CA LEU A 157 -1.92 17.79 8.68
C LEU A 157 -2.95 18.81 9.16
N ASP A 158 -2.52 20.04 9.49
CA ASP A 158 -3.43 21.13 9.85
C ASP A 158 -4.27 21.56 8.63
N GLU A 159 -3.70 21.56 7.43
CA GLU A 159 -4.42 21.82 6.16
C GLU A 159 -5.42 20.71 5.83
N ILE A 160 -5.01 19.43 5.88
CA ILE A 160 -5.87 18.28 5.59
C ILE A 160 -7.05 18.23 6.59
N PHE A 161 -6.77 18.42 7.87
CA PHE A 161 -7.77 18.42 8.95
C PHE A 161 -8.13 19.85 9.39
N SER A 162 -8.23 20.75 8.42
CA SER A 162 -8.81 22.08 8.60
C SER A 162 -10.27 21.94 9.03
N LYS A 163 -10.83 23.00 9.61
CA LYS A 163 -12.22 23.00 10.05
C LYS A 163 -13.16 22.79 8.86
N GLU A 164 -12.84 23.44 7.74
CA GLU A 164 -13.57 23.37 6.48
C GLU A 164 -13.58 21.94 5.91
N ASN A 165 -12.43 21.26 5.91
CA ASN A 165 -12.33 19.89 5.42
C ASN A 165 -13.07 18.90 6.32
N ILE A 166 -12.95 19.02 7.64
CA ILE A 166 -13.70 18.18 8.58
C ILE A 166 -15.20 18.39 8.40
N GLU A 167 -15.67 19.63 8.28
CA GLU A 167 -17.08 19.92 8.02
C GLU A 167 -17.51 19.32 6.68
N MET A 168 -16.70 19.43 5.62
CA MET A 168 -16.99 18.77 4.34
C MET A 168 -17.10 17.26 4.49
N PHE A 169 -16.16 16.62 5.19
CA PHE A 169 -16.13 15.17 5.43
C PHE A 169 -17.40 14.68 6.11
N LEU A 170 -17.82 15.36 7.19
CA LEU A 170 -18.97 14.95 8.00
C LEU A 170 -20.31 15.28 7.32
N ASN A 171 -20.35 16.29 6.44
CA ASN A 171 -21.57 16.70 5.77
C ASN A 171 -21.79 16.06 4.40
N LYS A 172 -20.76 15.41 3.81
CA LYS A 172 -20.84 14.76 2.48
C LYS A 172 -21.98 13.74 2.42
N ASP A 173 -22.09 12.91 3.46
CA ASP A 173 -23.23 12.04 3.70
C ASP A 173 -23.49 11.94 5.20
N LYS A 174 -24.51 12.67 5.67
CA LYS A 174 -24.88 12.71 7.09
C LYS A 174 -25.50 11.39 7.56
N GLU A 175 -26.00 10.58 6.63
CA GLU A 175 -26.70 9.34 6.98
C GLU A 175 -25.75 8.36 7.64
N ILE A 176 -24.49 8.32 7.23
CA ILE A 176 -23.50 7.36 7.75
C ILE A 176 -23.21 7.59 9.24
N PHE A 177 -23.30 8.84 9.71
CA PHE A 177 -23.07 9.22 11.10
C PHE A 177 -24.34 9.25 11.95
N SER A 178 -25.49 8.88 11.37
CA SER A 178 -26.78 8.91 12.06
C SER A 178 -26.87 7.83 13.14
N LYS A 179 -27.55 8.16 14.24
CA LYS A 179 -27.89 7.20 15.30
C LYS A 179 -29.00 6.23 14.91
N LYS A 180 -29.48 6.26 13.67
CA LYS A 180 -30.52 5.33 13.18
C LYS A 180 -30.02 3.90 12.99
N TRP A 181 -28.70 3.70 12.93
CA TRP A 181 -28.08 2.40 12.69
C TRP A 181 -27.86 1.68 14.01
N ASP A 182 -28.29 0.43 14.09
CA ASP A 182 -28.16 -0.41 15.28
C ASP A 182 -26.73 -0.96 15.39
N TYR A 183 -26.12 -1.30 14.24
CA TYR A 183 -24.76 -1.80 14.17
C TYR A 183 -23.93 -0.98 13.18
N ILE A 184 -22.71 -0.62 13.59
CA ILE A 184 -21.74 0.12 12.78
C ILE A 184 -20.39 -0.58 12.90
N TYR A 185 -19.90 -1.09 11.77
CA TYR A 185 -18.60 -1.74 11.66
C TYR A 185 -17.72 -0.92 10.71
N ASN A 186 -16.61 -0.42 11.24
CA ASN A 186 -15.55 0.18 10.44
C ASN A 186 -14.50 -0.90 10.13
N GLU A 187 -13.90 -0.86 8.95
CA GLU A 187 -12.86 -1.81 8.54
C GLU A 187 -13.31 -3.28 8.64
N TYR A 188 -14.55 -3.57 8.23
CA TYR A 188 -15.15 -4.88 8.36
C TYR A 188 -14.53 -5.88 7.37
N VAL A 189 -13.93 -6.94 7.91
CA VAL A 189 -13.33 -8.01 7.11
C VAL A 189 -14.38 -9.05 6.77
N LEU A 190 -14.59 -9.25 5.46
CA LEU A 190 -15.50 -10.21 4.88
C LEU A 190 -14.71 -11.27 4.11
N TYR A 191 -14.84 -12.51 4.54
CA TYR A 191 -14.16 -13.64 3.92
C TYR A 191 -15.11 -14.38 2.96
N ASP A 192 -14.71 -14.52 1.69
CA ASP A 192 -15.36 -15.43 0.74
C ASP A 192 -14.74 -16.82 0.89
N ALA A 193 -15.47 -17.74 1.52
CA ALA A 193 -14.98 -19.10 1.76
C ALA A 193 -14.83 -19.94 0.47
N ILE A 194 -15.50 -19.56 -0.63
CA ILE A 194 -15.44 -20.27 -1.90
C ILE A 194 -14.16 -19.89 -2.63
N GLU A 195 -13.95 -18.58 -2.81
CA GLU A 195 -12.79 -18.04 -3.53
C GLU A 195 -11.55 -17.91 -2.62
N LYS A 196 -11.70 -18.15 -1.31
CA LYS A 196 -10.66 -17.98 -0.27
C LYS A 196 -10.02 -16.60 -0.27
N GLN A 197 -10.83 -15.58 -0.51
CA GLN A 197 -10.40 -14.19 -0.62
C GLN A 197 -10.98 -13.36 0.52
N GLU A 198 -10.14 -12.53 1.13
CA GLU A 198 -10.57 -11.51 2.09
C GLU A 198 -10.88 -10.21 1.37
N TYR A 199 -12.00 -9.60 1.76
CA TYR A 199 -12.44 -8.28 1.36
C TYR A 199 -12.58 -7.40 2.59
N ARG A 200 -12.21 -6.14 2.48
CA ARG A 200 -12.27 -5.17 3.57
C ARG A 200 -13.21 -4.06 3.18
N ILE A 201 -14.30 -3.96 3.91
CA ILE A 201 -15.32 -2.93 3.73
C ILE A 201 -14.98 -1.79 4.68
N ASP A 202 -14.72 -0.60 4.14
CA ASP A 202 -14.37 0.56 4.97
C ASP A 202 -15.44 0.84 6.02
N ARG A 203 -16.72 0.80 5.62
CA ARG A 203 -17.83 0.97 6.56
C ARG A 203 -19.07 0.16 6.18
N LEU A 204 -19.54 -0.65 7.13
CA LEU A 204 -20.77 -1.44 7.05
C LEU A 204 -21.72 -1.01 8.17
N MET A 205 -22.93 -0.58 7.81
CA MET A 205 -23.96 -0.17 8.74
C MET A 205 -25.21 -1.02 8.55
N ILE A 206 -25.83 -1.41 9.66
CA ILE A 206 -27.02 -2.26 9.64
C ILE A 206 -28.07 -1.64 10.56
N LYS A 207 -29.28 -1.52 10.03
CA LYS A 207 -30.49 -1.25 10.78
C LYS A 207 -31.38 -2.49 10.69
N ASP A 208 -31.70 -3.07 11.83
CA ASP A 208 -32.53 -4.27 11.96
C ASP A 208 -33.95 -3.86 12.39
N ASN A 209 -34.98 -4.44 11.77
CA ASN A 209 -36.37 -4.20 12.16
C ASN A 209 -36.91 -5.28 13.12
N GLU A 210 -36.08 -6.26 13.52
CA GLU A 210 -36.41 -7.40 14.40
C GLU A 210 -37.45 -8.39 13.81
N ASP A 211 -37.83 -8.22 12.55
CA ASP A 211 -38.78 -9.09 11.82
C ASP A 211 -38.11 -9.92 10.72
N GLY A 212 -36.77 -9.97 10.73
CA GLY A 212 -35.96 -10.58 9.67
C GLY A 212 -35.75 -9.68 8.45
N THR A 213 -36.18 -8.42 8.51
CA THR A 213 -35.90 -7.40 7.49
C THR A 213 -35.09 -6.24 8.06
N GLY A 214 -34.51 -5.45 7.18
CA GLY A 214 -33.74 -4.28 7.59
C GLY A 214 -33.11 -3.54 6.44
N GLU A 215 -32.22 -2.61 6.78
CA GLU A 215 -31.45 -1.80 5.85
C GLU A 215 -29.95 -2.01 6.11
N ILE A 216 -29.19 -2.30 5.06
CA ILE A 216 -27.73 -2.34 5.11
C ILE A 216 -27.22 -1.19 4.26
N TYR A 217 -26.25 -0.44 4.79
CA TYR A 217 -25.55 0.57 4.02
C TYR A 217 -24.05 0.28 4.03
N ILE A 218 -23.51 0.02 2.85
CA ILE A 218 -22.08 -0.19 2.61
C ILE A 218 -21.50 1.07 2.01
N VAL A 219 -20.45 1.58 2.65
CA VAL A 219 -19.74 2.77 2.18
C VAL A 219 -18.29 2.43 2.01
N ASP A 220 -17.76 2.85 0.87
CA ASP A 220 -16.34 2.75 0.52
C ASP A 220 -15.83 4.18 0.28
N TYR A 221 -14.81 4.56 1.03
CA TYR A 221 -14.19 5.87 0.97
C TYR A 221 -13.19 5.89 -0.19
N LYS A 222 -13.19 6.99 -0.94
CA LYS A 222 -12.29 7.18 -2.07
C LYS A 222 -11.70 8.58 -2.01
N THR A 223 -10.42 8.67 -2.34
CA THR A 223 -9.73 9.93 -2.64
C THR A 223 -9.32 9.99 -4.13
N GLY A 224 -9.97 9.18 -4.97
CA GLY A 224 -9.66 9.00 -6.40
C GLY A 224 -10.61 8.00 -7.10
N GLY A 225 -10.16 7.43 -8.24
CA GLY A 225 -10.99 6.66 -9.18
C GLY A 225 -11.89 5.56 -8.59
N LYS A 226 -13.01 5.30 -9.28
CA LYS A 226 -14.09 4.40 -8.83
C LYS A 226 -14.04 3.07 -9.56
N ASN A 227 -14.16 1.97 -8.82
CA ASN A 227 -14.39 0.65 -9.38
C ASN A 227 -15.77 0.15 -8.95
N GLU A 228 -16.79 0.38 -9.79
CA GLU A 228 -18.17 -0.03 -9.50
C GLU A 228 -18.34 -1.53 -9.23
N ASN A 229 -17.43 -2.37 -9.71
CA ASN A 229 -17.49 -3.81 -9.47
C ASN A 229 -17.16 -4.16 -8.01
N GLN A 230 -16.40 -3.32 -7.30
CA GLN A 230 -15.99 -3.56 -5.91
C GLN A 230 -17.21 -3.67 -4.98
N LEU A 231 -18.10 -2.66 -4.99
CA LEU A 231 -19.31 -2.67 -4.15
C LEU A 231 -20.26 -3.82 -4.53
N LYS A 232 -20.36 -4.15 -5.82
CA LYS A 232 -21.14 -5.31 -6.29
C LYS A 232 -20.58 -6.62 -5.72
N THR A 233 -19.26 -6.77 -5.68
CA THR A 233 -18.59 -7.91 -5.05
C THR A 233 -18.89 -7.96 -3.56
N TYR A 234 -18.78 -6.85 -2.83
CA TYR A 234 -19.08 -6.80 -1.40
C TYR A 234 -20.51 -7.24 -1.11
N VAL A 235 -21.49 -6.74 -1.86
CA VAL A 235 -22.89 -7.13 -1.72
C VAL A 235 -23.09 -8.63 -1.99
N SER A 236 -22.45 -9.15 -3.03
CA SER A 236 -22.53 -10.57 -3.42
C SER A 236 -21.97 -11.48 -2.34
N VAL A 237 -20.75 -11.19 -1.85
CA VAL A 237 -20.10 -11.98 -0.81
C VAL A 237 -20.88 -11.87 0.51
N LEU A 238 -21.37 -10.68 0.88
CA LEU A 238 -22.13 -10.49 2.11
C LEU A 238 -23.40 -11.34 2.14
N LYS A 239 -24.16 -11.37 1.04
CA LYS A 239 -25.38 -12.19 0.92
C LYS A 239 -25.09 -13.70 0.90
N LYS A 240 -23.94 -14.11 0.34
CA LYS A 240 -23.51 -15.51 0.36
C LYS A 240 -23.14 -15.95 1.77
N THR A 241 -22.39 -15.11 2.48
CA THR A 241 -21.89 -15.41 3.83
C THR A 241 -23.02 -15.40 4.86
N PHE A 242 -23.94 -14.44 4.80
CA PHE A 242 -25.02 -14.27 5.78
C PHE A 242 -26.40 -14.48 5.15
N LYS A 243 -26.94 -15.69 5.29
CA LYS A 243 -28.26 -16.05 4.76
C LYS A 243 -29.40 -15.30 5.44
N GLU A 244 -29.22 -14.89 6.69
CA GLU A 244 -30.20 -14.10 7.46
C GLU A 244 -30.45 -12.72 6.85
N LEU A 245 -29.46 -12.16 6.13
CA LEU A 245 -29.54 -10.84 5.53
C LEU A 245 -30.19 -10.84 4.15
N LYS A 246 -30.83 -11.95 3.74
CA LYS A 246 -31.40 -12.11 2.39
C LYS A 246 -32.47 -11.07 2.07
N ASP A 247 -33.32 -10.76 3.04
CA ASP A 247 -34.47 -9.86 2.89
C ASP A 247 -34.15 -8.40 3.27
N TYR A 248 -32.89 -8.11 3.59
CA TYR A 248 -32.43 -6.75 3.85
C TYR A 248 -32.26 -5.95 2.56
N LYS A 249 -32.67 -4.68 2.62
CA LYS A 249 -32.43 -3.71 1.55
C LYS A 249 -31.00 -3.18 1.66
N ILE A 250 -30.16 -3.52 0.68
CA ILE A 250 -28.76 -3.11 0.68
C ILE A 250 -28.59 -1.88 -0.21
N LYS A 251 -28.08 -0.81 0.36
CA LYS A 251 -27.60 0.39 -0.32
C LYS A 251 -26.08 0.38 -0.32
N THR A 252 -25.48 0.93 -1.37
CA THR A 252 -24.04 1.08 -1.48
C THR A 252 -23.68 2.46 -1.99
N ASN A 253 -22.60 3.06 -1.50
CA ASN A 253 -22.15 4.37 -1.97
C ASN A 253 -20.62 4.49 -1.94
N PHE A 254 -20.09 5.25 -2.90
CA PHE A 254 -18.70 5.71 -2.87
C PHE A 254 -18.66 7.13 -2.34
N LEU A 255 -17.94 7.37 -1.25
CA LEU A 255 -17.74 8.72 -0.74
C LEU A 255 -16.38 9.24 -1.16
N GLU A 256 -16.41 10.18 -2.10
CA GLU A 256 -15.22 10.80 -2.67
C GLU A 256 -14.88 12.12 -1.98
N PHE A 257 -13.63 12.25 -1.56
CA PHE A 257 -13.09 13.42 -0.90
C PHE A 257 -11.94 14.01 -1.73
N ASP A 258 -12.20 15.17 -2.33
CA ASP A 258 -11.18 15.97 -3.01
C ASP A 258 -10.47 16.84 -1.98
N ILE A 259 -9.24 16.47 -1.63
CA ILE A 259 -8.40 17.17 -0.64
C ILE A 259 -7.15 17.76 -1.35
N PHE A 260 -7.22 17.90 -2.68
CA PHE A 260 -6.12 18.30 -3.56
C PHE A 260 -6.42 19.59 -4.31
#